data_AF-A0A538QKT2-F1
#
_entry.id   AF-A0A538QKT2-F1
#
_cell.length_a   1.000
_cell.length_b   1.000
_cell.length_c   1.000
_cell.angle_alpha   90.00
_cell.angle_beta   90.00
_cell.angle_gamma   90.00
#
_symmetry.space_group_name_H-M   'P 1'
#
loop_
_entity.id
_entity.type
_entity.pdbx_description
1 polymer ?
#
loop_
_entity_poly.entity_id
_entity_poly.type
_entity_poly.pdbx_seq_one_letter_code
_entity_poly.pdbx_strand_id
1 'polypeptide(L)'
;MTPRAIRVLFQKDWAASERRGLLAPDPRVRTLCRVLVSYPEVRHIVPDRISLDGTTDARTLDTVARFLERQQWLVKSVVIE
;
A
#
# COMPACT_ATOMS: atom_id res chain seq x y z
N MET A 1 0.70 -21.42 4.28
CA MET A 1 -0.25 -20.43 3.73
C MET A 1 0.57 -19.34 3.08
N THR A 2 0.29 -18.98 1.83
CA THR A 2 1.06 -17.96 1.11
C THR A 2 0.74 -16.59 1.71
N PRO A 3 1.74 -15.76 2.06
CA PRO A 3 1.49 -14.40 2.53
C PRO A 3 0.77 -13.61 1.44
N ARG A 4 -0.31 -12.91 1.80
CA ARG A 4 -1.05 -12.03 0.90
C ARG A 4 -0.35 -10.69 0.84
N ALA A 5 -0.15 -10.14 -0.35
CA ALA A 5 0.48 -8.83 -0.48
C ALA A 5 -0.22 -7.96 -1.52
N ILE A 6 -0.05 -6.64 -1.36
CA ILE A 6 -0.44 -5.65 -2.34
C ILE A 6 0.82 -4.91 -2.77
N ARG A 7 1.15 -5.02 -4.06
CA ARG A 7 2.21 -4.24 -4.68
C ARG A 7 1.64 -2.96 -5.28
N VAL A 8 2.31 -1.84 -5.05
CA VAL A 8 1.86 -0.51 -5.46
C VAL A 8 2.78 0.02 -6.55
N LEU A 9 2.20 0.36 -7.69
CA LEU A 9 2.89 1.11 -8.73
C LEU A 9 2.61 2.58 -8.51
N PHE A 10 3.68 3.38 -8.39
CA PHE A 10 3.55 4.81 -8.13
C PHE A 10 3.48 5.63 -9.41
N GLN A 11 2.91 6.83 -9.28
CA GLN A 11 3.04 7.88 -10.28
C GLN A 11 4.53 8.21 -10.52
N LYS A 12 4.87 8.70 -11.72
CA LYS A 12 6.27 8.97 -12.12
C LYS A 12 7.04 9.80 -11.11
N ASP A 13 6.38 10.82 -10.58
CA ASP A 13 6.91 11.75 -9.59
C ASP A 13 7.27 11.06 -8.28
N TRP A 14 6.66 9.93 -7.97
CA TRP A 14 6.82 9.17 -6.73
C TRP A 14 7.68 7.90 -6.89
N ALA A 15 7.98 7.51 -8.13
CA ALA A 15 8.81 6.35 -8.44
C ALA A 15 10.33 6.67 -8.43
N ALA A 16 10.71 7.95 -8.37
CA ALA A 16 12.11 8.37 -8.35
C ALA A 16 12.81 7.94 -7.04
N SER A 17 14.08 7.55 -7.13
CA SER A 17 14.89 6.93 -6.07
C SER A 17 14.93 7.69 -4.73
N GLU A 18 14.66 8.99 -4.76
CA GLU A 18 14.63 9.86 -3.57
C GLU A 18 13.24 9.96 -2.92
N ARG A 19 12.16 9.54 -3.61
CA ARG A 19 10.79 9.48 -3.10
C ARG A 19 10.45 8.02 -2.78
N ARG A 20 10.56 7.67 -1.49
CA ARG A 20 10.42 6.29 -0.98
C ARG A 20 8.99 5.72 -1.02
N GLY A 21 8.17 6.04 -2.02
CA GLY A 21 6.80 5.50 -2.17
C GLY A 21 5.95 5.66 -0.91
N LEU A 22 5.45 4.54 -0.37
CA LEU A 22 4.71 4.48 0.90
C LEU A 22 5.52 4.92 2.13
N LEU A 23 6.84 5.01 2.03
CA LEU A 23 7.71 5.46 3.12
C LEU A 23 8.34 6.84 2.83
N ALA A 24 7.82 7.57 1.84
CA ALA A 24 8.28 8.91 1.53
C ALA A 24 8.03 9.87 2.73
N PRO A 25 8.93 10.84 2.98
CA PRO A 25 8.79 11.78 4.09
C PRO A 25 7.69 12.85 3.88
N ASP A 26 6.70 12.61 3.01
CA ASP A 26 5.56 13.49 2.74
C ASP A 26 4.45 13.28 3.80
N PRO A 27 3.87 14.36 4.38
CA PRO A 27 2.82 14.25 5.39
C PRO A 27 1.59 13.46 4.95
N ARG A 28 1.19 13.54 3.68
CA ARG A 28 0.04 12.79 3.12
C ARG A 28 0.34 11.30 3.10
N VAL A 29 1.57 10.93 2.76
CA VAL A 29 2.03 9.54 2.79
C VAL A 29 2.02 9.01 4.23
N ARG A 30 2.47 9.80 5.20
CA ARG A 30 2.39 9.41 6.63
C ARG A 30 0.94 9.18 7.08
N THR A 31 0.02 10.05 6.69
CA THR A 31 -1.41 9.86 6.99
C THR A 31 -1.97 8.60 6.33
N LEU A 32 -1.63 8.36 5.07
CA LEU A 32 -2.02 7.13 4.36
C LEU A 32 -1.50 5.88 5.09
N CYS A 33 -0.23 5.86 5.49
CA CYS A 33 0.33 4.76 6.27
C CYS A 33 -0.35 4.58 7.63
N ARG A 34 -0.74 5.66 8.32
CA ARG A 34 -1.52 5.56 9.57
C ARG A 34 -2.86 4.86 9.36
N VAL A 35 -3.52 5.14 8.24
CA VAL A 35 -4.76 4.45 7.87
C VAL A 35 -4.48 2.99 7.54
N LEU A 36 -3.43 2.68 6.77
CA LEU A 36 -3.07 1.30 6.45
C LEU A 36 -2.75 0.46 7.69
N VAL A 37 -2.00 1.00 8.66
CA VAL A 37 -1.67 0.27 9.90
C VAL A 37 -2.85 0.17 10.87
N SER A 38 -3.98 0.83 10.61
CA SER A 38 -5.22 0.61 11.37
C SER A 38 -5.95 -0.67 10.96
N TYR A 39 -5.62 -1.27 9.81
CA TYR A 39 -6.09 -2.60 9.44
C TYR A 39 -5.25 -3.65 10.20
N PRO A 40 -5.85 -4.45 11.10
CA PRO A 40 -5.10 -5.42 11.90
C PRO A 40 -4.43 -6.51 11.04
N GLU A 41 -4.90 -6.70 9.82
CA GLU A 41 -4.35 -7.63 8.85
C GLU A 41 -3.01 -7.16 8.26
N VAL A 42 -2.72 -5.85 8.30
CA VAL A 42 -1.47 -5.30 7.76
C VAL A 42 -0.29 -5.65 8.69
N ARG A 43 0.70 -6.35 8.15
CA ARG A 43 1.88 -6.83 8.88
C ARG A 43 3.11 -5.95 8.65
N HIS A 44 3.42 -5.68 7.39
CA HIS A 44 4.62 -4.92 7.01
C HIS A 44 4.32 -3.97 5.86
N ILE A 45 4.89 -2.77 5.91
CA ILE A 45 4.87 -1.81 4.81
C ILE A 45 6.32 -1.51 4.42
N VAL A 46 6.64 -1.75 3.16
CA VAL A 46 7.89 -1.36 2.50
C VAL A 46 7.56 -0.39 1.35
N PRO A 47 8.54 0.28 0.72
CA PRO A 47 8.28 1.40 -0.18
C PRO A 47 7.22 1.16 -1.26
N ASP A 48 7.15 -0.02 -1.86
CA ASP A 48 6.22 -0.39 -2.92
C ASP A 48 5.32 -1.59 -2.60
N ARG A 49 5.30 -2.06 -1.34
CA ARG A 49 4.56 -3.28 -0.98
C ARG A 49 3.99 -3.24 0.42
N ILE A 50 2.79 -3.80 0.55
CA ILE A 50 2.06 -3.98 1.80
C ILE A 50 1.85 -5.49 1.97
N SER A 51 2.41 -6.06 3.03
CA SER A 51 2.21 -7.46 3.39
C SER A 51 1.07 -7.56 4.40
N LEU A 52 0.15 -8.49 4.15
CA LEU A 52 -0.99 -8.78 5.00
C LEU A 52 -0.91 -10.20 5.56
N ASP A 53 -1.71 -10.48 6.57
CA ASP A 53 -1.83 -11.82 7.14
C ASP A 53 -2.29 -12.83 6.07
N GLY A 54 -1.73 -14.05 6.07
CA GLY A 54 -2.09 -15.09 5.11
C GLY A 54 -3.55 -15.57 5.22
N THR A 55 -4.22 -15.30 6.35
CA THR A 55 -5.64 -15.59 6.59
C THR A 55 -6.56 -14.44 6.18
N THR A 56 -6.02 -13.30 5.75
CA THR A 56 -6.80 -12.13 5.33
C THR A 56 -7.80 -12.51 4.25
N ASP A 57 -9.07 -12.19 4.46
CA ASP A 57 -10.11 -12.50 3.50
C ASP A 57 -9.98 -11.65 2.21
N ALA A 58 -10.56 -12.12 1.12
CA ALA A 58 -10.47 -11.44 -0.18
C ALA A 58 -11.14 -10.05 -0.16
N ARG A 59 -12.22 -9.87 0.60
CA ARG A 59 -12.94 -8.59 0.66
C ARG A 59 -12.10 -7.52 1.35
N THR A 60 -11.35 -7.88 2.38
CA THR A 60 -10.41 -6.96 3.04
C THR A 60 -9.27 -6.57 2.11
N LEU A 61 -8.68 -7.51 1.36
CA LEU A 61 -7.68 -7.20 0.32
C LEU A 61 -8.23 -6.22 -0.73
N ASP A 62 -9.40 -6.51 -1.30
CA ASP A 62 -10.08 -5.64 -2.27
C ASP A 62 -10.35 -4.24 -1.69
N THR A 63 -10.73 -4.16 -0.42
CA THR A 63 -11.00 -2.88 0.26
C THR A 63 -9.74 -2.04 0.37
N VAL A 64 -8.62 -2.65 0.78
CA VAL A 64 -7.32 -1.97 0.87
C VAL A 64 -6.80 -1.58 -0.52
N ALA A 65 -6.92 -2.47 -1.51
CA ALA A 65 -6.56 -2.19 -2.90
C ALA A 65 -7.34 -0.98 -3.46
N ARG A 66 -8.67 -0.98 -3.34
CA ARG A 66 -9.53 0.14 -3.77
C ARG A 66 -9.28 1.42 -2.97
N PHE A 67 -8.87 1.32 -1.71
CA PHE A 67 -8.45 2.49 -0.94
C PHE A 67 -7.19 3.13 -1.52
N LEU A 68 -6.18 2.31 -1.87
CA LEU A 68 -4.94 2.75 -2.50
C LEU A 68 -5.16 3.32 -3.89
N GLU A 69 -5.99 2.69 -4.72
CA GLU A 69 -6.32 3.17 -6.08
C GLU A 69 -7.00 4.55 -6.07
N ARG A 70 -7.74 4.87 -5.01
CA ARG A 70 -8.34 6.22 -4.83
C ARG A 70 -7.28 7.29 -4.57
N GLN A 71 -6.06 6.92 -4.19
CA GLN A 71 -4.95 7.84 -3.95
C GLN A 71 -4.19 8.13 -5.24
N GLN A 72 -4.89 8.57 -6.29
CA GLN A 72 -4.34 8.76 -7.64
C GLN A 72 -3.17 9.77 -7.71
N TRP A 73 -3.06 10.63 -6.70
CA TRP A 73 -1.95 11.56 -6.51
C TRP A 73 -0.61 10.86 -6.20
N LEU A 74 -0.64 9.63 -5.70
CA LEU A 74 0.51 8.79 -5.32
C LEU A 74 0.56 7.52 -6.16
N VAL A 75 -0.57 6.82 -6.28
CA VAL A 75 -0.71 5.49 -6.85
C VAL A 75 -1.14 5.59 -8.31
N LYS A 76 -0.42 4.87 -9.18
CA LYS A 76 -0.78 4.64 -10.58
C LYS A 76 -1.66 3.40 -10.73
N SER A 77 -1.28 2.30 -10.07
CA SER A 77 -2.04 1.05 -10.05
C SER A 77 -1.61 0.16 -8.89
N VAL A 78 -2.38 -0.88 -8.60
CA VAL A 78 -2.06 -1.89 -7.57
C VAL A 78 -2.13 -3.29 -8.17
N VAL A 79 -1.37 -4.23 -7.59
CA VAL A 79 -1.38 -5.65 -7.94
C VAL A 79 -1.51 -6.46 -6.66
N ILE A 80 -2.46 -7.39 -6.61
CA ILE A 80 -2.63 -8.32 -5.49
C ILE A 80 -1.80 -9.57 -5.77
N GLU A 81 -0.98 -9.99 -4.80
CA GLU A 81 -0.08 -11.14 -4.83
C GLU A 81 -0.44 -12.19 -3.79
#